data_AF-A0A518LGE8-F1
#
_entry.id   AF-A0A518LGE8-F1
#
_cell.length_a   1.000
_cell.length_b   1.000
_cell.length_c   1.000
_cell.angle_alpha   90.00
_cell.angle_beta   90.00
_cell.angle_gamma   90.00
#
_symmetry.space_group_name_H-M   'P 1'
#
loop_
_entity.id
_entity.type
_entity.pdbx_description
1 polymer ?
#
loop_
_entity_poly.entity_id
_entity_poly.type
_entity_poly.pdbx_seq_one_letter_code
_entity_poly.pdbx_strand_id
1 'polypeptide(L)'
;MVIQRTLQIGLGFIACGLWLMAAGCGPRESGGAVTESAGQGGGMKRVIILCTGNSCRSQMAEAFWRKHGGADWEVVSAGTRPKGAVYPPAIRAMAEKGIDINRAESKSTGPFIGQKFDLVVTVCDDAEKNCPTFASAAKHLHWPFDDPPKATGTDEQRMQVCRRVRDEIEAKIKSYLGK
;
A
#
# COMPACT_ATOMS: atom_id res chain seq x y z
N MET A 1 10.36 -58.28 28.88
CA MET A 1 9.08 -58.44 28.16
C MET A 1 9.22 -57.70 26.83
N VAL A 2 9.75 -58.24 25.73
CA VAL A 2 9.54 -59.54 25.06
C VAL A 2 8.06 -59.91 25.00
N ILE A 3 7.47 -59.74 23.81
CA ILE A 3 6.68 -60.72 23.01
C ILE A 3 6.49 -60.00 21.64
N GLN A 4 7.32 -60.24 20.61
CA GLN A 4 7.24 -61.33 19.61
C GLN A 4 5.88 -61.37 18.88
N ARG A 5 5.83 -61.06 17.56
CA ARG A 5 5.89 -62.02 16.41
C ARG A 5 4.49 -62.63 16.16
N THR A 6 3.91 -62.85 14.99
CA THR A 6 4.35 -63.27 13.63
C THR A 6 3.06 -63.24 12.76
N LEU A 7 3.04 -63.03 11.44
CA LEU A 7 2.96 -64.03 10.34
C LEU A 7 1.97 -63.41 9.30
N GLN A 8 2.27 -63.01 8.06
CA GLN A 8 2.74 -63.68 6.83
C GLN A 8 1.62 -64.29 5.94
N ILE A 9 1.86 -64.19 4.61
CA ILE A 9 1.33 -64.98 3.45
C ILE A 9 0.03 -64.41 2.83
N GLY A 10 -0.15 -64.23 1.51
CA GLY A 10 0.55 -64.65 0.28
C GLY A 10 0.10 -63.82 -0.94
N LEU A 11 0.90 -63.63 -2.01
CA LEU A 11 1.26 -64.52 -3.14
C LEU A 11 0.22 -64.62 -4.27
N GLY A 12 0.63 -64.23 -5.49
CA GLY A 12 0.09 -64.66 -6.79
C GLY A 12 -0.79 -63.63 -7.52
N PHE A 13 -0.78 -63.40 -8.84
CA PHE A 13 -0.14 -63.98 -10.04
C PHE A 13 -0.25 -62.89 -11.14
N ILE A 14 0.82 -62.50 -11.84
CA ILE A 14 1.16 -62.85 -13.25
C ILE A 14 0.05 -62.67 -14.30
N ALA A 15 0.24 -61.71 -15.21
CA ALA A 15 0.12 -61.81 -16.68
C ALA A 15 0.54 -60.44 -17.26
N CYS A 16 1.64 -60.24 -18.00
CA CYS A 16 2.11 -60.82 -19.26
C CYS A 16 1.26 -60.42 -20.49
N GLY A 17 1.91 -59.75 -21.46
CA GLY A 17 1.37 -59.37 -22.78
C GLY A 17 1.07 -57.86 -22.85
N LEU A 18 1.57 -57.07 -23.79
CA LEU A 18 2.11 -57.36 -25.11
C LEU A 18 2.95 -56.16 -25.56
N TRP A 19 4.20 -56.42 -25.92
CA TRP A 19 5.10 -55.49 -26.59
C TRP A 19 4.74 -55.52 -28.07
N LEU A 20 4.33 -54.39 -28.67
CA LEU A 20 4.38 -54.24 -30.12
C LEU A 20 4.91 -52.85 -30.47
N MET A 21 5.99 -52.90 -31.24
CA MET A 21 6.79 -51.82 -31.78
C MET A 21 6.01 -50.95 -32.78
N ALA A 22 6.21 -49.64 -32.71
CA ALA A 22 6.27 -48.81 -33.91
C ALA A 22 7.12 -47.56 -33.64
N ALA A 23 8.30 -47.52 -34.25
CA ALA A 23 9.14 -46.35 -34.36
C ALA A 23 8.50 -45.32 -35.32
N GLY A 24 8.51 -44.05 -34.91
CA GLY A 24 8.16 -42.92 -35.76
C GLY A 24 8.93 -41.69 -35.28
N CYS A 25 9.98 -41.33 -36.00
CA CYS A 25 10.76 -40.11 -35.81
C CYS A 25 10.19 -39.02 -36.74
N GLY A 26 9.83 -37.86 -36.21
CA GLY A 26 9.55 -36.67 -37.02
C GLY A 26 8.96 -35.50 -36.23
N PRO A 27 9.38 -34.25 -36.48
CA PRO A 27 9.42 -33.20 -35.46
C PRO A 27 8.34 -32.11 -35.64
N ARG A 28 8.31 -31.21 -34.64
CA ARG A 28 8.03 -29.77 -34.72
C ARG A 28 6.72 -29.31 -34.08
N GLU A 29 6.94 -28.46 -33.10
CA GLU A 29 6.00 -27.72 -32.27
C GLU A 29 5.08 -26.81 -33.08
N SER A 30 3.84 -26.62 -32.59
CA SER A 30 3.29 -25.30 -32.20
C SER A 30 1.77 -25.40 -32.02
N GLY A 31 1.25 -24.75 -30.99
CA GLY A 31 -0.21 -24.52 -30.84
C GLY A 31 -0.81 -24.92 -29.51
N GLY A 32 -0.05 -24.88 -28.41
CA GLY A 32 -0.63 -24.86 -27.07
C GLY A 32 -1.44 -23.58 -26.88
N ALA A 33 -2.75 -23.71 -26.67
CA ALA A 33 -3.62 -22.64 -26.25
C ALA A 33 -3.19 -22.18 -24.85
N VAL A 34 -2.30 -21.21 -24.80
CA VAL A 34 -2.15 -20.35 -23.63
C VAL A 34 -3.20 -19.25 -23.77
N THR A 35 -4.30 -19.39 -23.04
CA THR A 35 -5.06 -18.22 -22.63
C THR A 35 -4.13 -17.42 -21.72
N GLU A 36 -3.38 -16.49 -22.31
CA GLU A 36 -2.71 -15.43 -21.55
C GLU A 36 -3.80 -14.61 -20.87
N SER A 37 -4.12 -14.98 -19.63
CA SER A 37 -4.71 -14.05 -18.70
C SER A 37 -3.73 -12.89 -18.58
N ALA A 38 -4.13 -11.71 -19.04
CA ALA A 38 -3.47 -10.45 -18.73
C ALA A 38 -3.60 -10.16 -17.22
N GLY A 39 -2.91 -10.95 -16.40
CA GLY A 39 -2.52 -10.57 -15.06
C GLY A 39 -1.34 -9.63 -15.21
N GLN A 40 -1.60 -8.32 -15.19
CA GLN A 40 -0.56 -7.34 -14.98
C GLN A 40 0.12 -7.68 -13.66
N GLY A 41 1.35 -8.20 -13.74
CA GLY A 41 2.28 -8.26 -12.62
C GLY A 41 2.60 -6.84 -12.17
N GLY A 42 1.70 -6.27 -11.36
CA GLY A 42 1.85 -4.94 -10.83
C GLY A 42 2.91 -4.98 -9.75
N GLY A 43 4.11 -4.47 -10.05
CA GLY A 43 5.05 -4.11 -9.00
C GLY A 43 4.37 -3.20 -7.98
N MET A 44 4.77 -3.32 -6.71
CA MET A 44 4.31 -2.46 -5.62
C MET A 44 4.40 -0.99 -6.03
N LYS A 45 3.27 -0.29 -6.07
CA LYS A 45 3.22 1.12 -6.45
C LYS A 45 3.66 1.99 -5.29
N ARG A 46 4.45 3.03 -5.55
CA ARG A 46 4.95 3.93 -4.51
C ARG A 46 4.21 5.27 -4.56
N VAL A 47 3.64 5.68 -3.44
CA VAL A 47 3.01 7.00 -3.28
C VAL A 47 3.72 7.83 -2.20
N ILE A 48 4.00 9.09 -2.52
CA ILE A 48 4.46 10.08 -1.56
C ILE A 48 3.41 11.17 -1.34
N ILE A 49 3.09 11.42 -0.07
CA ILE A 49 2.10 12.41 0.36
C ILE A 49 2.80 13.59 1.01
N LEU A 50 2.60 14.78 0.46
CA LEU A 50 3.36 15.98 0.76
C LEU A 50 2.49 17.02 1.43
N CYS A 51 2.97 17.57 2.54
CA CYS A 51 2.42 18.79 3.13
C CYS A 51 3.55 19.72 3.60
N THR A 52 3.22 20.85 4.23
CA THR A 52 4.25 21.73 4.77
C THR A 52 4.94 21.13 5.99
N GLY A 53 4.17 20.69 6.99
CA GLY A 53 4.69 20.36 8.32
C GLY A 53 4.93 18.88 8.63
N ASN A 54 4.46 17.97 7.79
CA ASN A 54 4.32 16.52 8.04
C ASN A 54 3.83 16.15 9.45
N SER A 55 2.85 16.91 9.94
CA SER A 55 2.38 16.80 11.33
C SER A 55 0.90 16.40 11.44
N CYS A 56 0.06 16.71 10.44
CA CYS A 56 -1.39 16.49 10.53
C CYS A 56 -1.95 15.81 9.28
N ARG A 57 -2.33 16.58 8.24
CA ARG A 57 -2.99 16.08 7.02
C ARG A 57 -2.25 14.91 6.35
N SER A 58 -0.96 15.05 6.10
CA SER A 58 -0.20 14.00 5.41
C SER A 58 0.02 12.74 6.27
N GLN A 59 0.02 12.86 7.60
CA GLN A 59 0.08 11.71 8.51
C GLN A 59 -1.24 10.92 8.51
N MET A 60 -2.38 11.63 8.58
CA MET A 60 -3.70 11.01 8.45
C MET A 60 -3.86 10.33 7.09
N ALA A 61 -3.43 11.01 6.02
CA ALA A 61 -3.48 10.48 4.67
C ALA A 61 -2.58 9.24 4.49
N GLU A 62 -1.34 9.24 5.02
CA GLU A 62 -0.44 8.08 5.00
C GLU A 62 -1.11 6.85 5.64
N ALA A 63 -1.70 7.05 6.82
CA ALA A 63 -2.30 5.95 7.57
C ALA A 63 -3.58 5.41 6.91
N PHE A 64 -4.44 6.27 6.36
CA PHE A 64 -5.61 5.81 5.59
C PHE A 64 -5.22 5.12 4.29
N TRP A 65 -4.19 5.61 3.60
CA TRP A 65 -3.74 4.96 2.37
C TRP A 65 -3.17 3.58 2.66
N ARG A 66 -2.40 3.40 3.73
CA ARG A 66 -1.96 2.05 4.15
C ARG A 66 -3.13 1.13 4.47
N LYS A 67 -4.13 1.64 5.20
CA LYS A 67 -5.31 0.85 5.57
C LYS A 67 -6.12 0.38 4.36
N HIS A 68 -6.35 1.27 3.39
CA HIS A 68 -7.24 1.00 2.25
C HIS A 68 -6.52 0.48 1.00
N GLY A 69 -5.25 0.86 0.82
CA GLY A 69 -4.40 0.46 -0.30
C GLY A 69 -3.72 -0.90 -0.13
N GLY A 70 -3.56 -1.37 1.11
CA GLY A 70 -3.05 -2.71 1.40
C GLY A 70 -1.62 -2.95 0.87
N ALA A 71 -1.35 -4.17 0.41
CA ALA A 71 -0.03 -4.61 -0.06
C ALA A 71 0.36 -4.07 -1.45
N ASP A 72 -0.57 -3.47 -2.18
CA ASP A 72 -0.34 -2.95 -3.53
C ASP A 72 0.43 -1.62 -3.52
N TRP A 73 0.53 -0.97 -2.35
CA TRP A 73 1.08 0.38 -2.21
C TRP A 73 2.16 0.49 -1.12
N GLU A 74 3.34 0.98 -1.51
CA GLU A 74 4.30 1.60 -0.59
C GLU A 74 3.88 3.05 -0.35
N VAL A 75 3.53 3.38 0.90
CA VAL A 75 3.04 4.71 1.25
C VAL A 75 4.05 5.42 2.14
N VAL A 76 4.45 6.61 1.73
CA VAL A 76 5.28 7.52 2.52
C VAL A 76 4.68 8.91 2.56
N SER A 77 4.87 9.63 3.67
CA SER A 77 4.61 11.07 3.76
C SER A 77 5.86 11.86 4.15
N ALA A 78 5.90 13.12 3.72
CA ALA A 78 6.99 14.04 4.03
C ALA A 78 6.52 15.50 4.06
N GLY A 79 7.36 16.36 4.62
CA GLY A 79 7.11 17.77 4.84
C GLY A 79 8.25 18.65 4.32
N THR A 80 7.93 19.77 3.68
CA THR A 80 8.96 20.75 3.26
C THR A 80 9.61 21.45 4.45
N ARG A 81 8.85 21.64 5.54
CA ARG A 81 9.29 22.19 6.82
C ARG A 81 8.74 21.32 7.96
N PRO A 82 9.31 20.11 8.18
CA PRO A 82 8.82 19.17 9.17
C PRO A 82 8.78 19.80 10.56
N LYS A 83 7.70 19.58 11.30
CA LYS A 83 7.52 20.12 12.66
C LYS A 83 8.18 19.28 13.75
N GLY A 84 8.68 18.09 13.41
CA GLY A 84 9.35 17.17 14.32
C GLY A 84 8.42 16.26 15.12
N ALA A 85 7.15 16.62 15.27
CA ALA A 85 6.15 15.80 15.95
C ALA A 85 4.80 15.80 15.22
N VAL A 86 4.04 14.72 15.41
CA VAL A 86 2.65 14.59 14.94
C VAL A 86 1.75 15.46 15.82
N TYR A 87 0.79 16.13 15.18
CA TYR A 87 -0.16 17.01 15.83
C TYR A 87 -1.07 16.21 16.77
N PRO A 88 -1.10 16.48 18.09
CA PRO A 88 -1.81 15.63 19.04
C PRO A 88 -3.31 15.43 18.74
N PRO A 89 -4.07 16.45 18.30
CA PRO A 89 -5.45 16.26 17.85
C PRO A 89 -5.60 15.30 16.66
N ALA A 90 -4.61 15.22 15.76
CA ALA A 90 -4.62 14.24 14.68
C ALA A 90 -4.47 12.81 15.22
N ILE A 91 -3.60 12.60 16.22
CA ILE A 91 -3.44 11.30 16.89
C ILE A 91 -4.78 10.88 17.51
N ARG A 92 -5.43 11.79 18.25
CA ARG A 92 -6.74 11.53 18.88
C ARG A 92 -7.80 11.21 17.82
N ALA A 93 -7.90 12.02 16.76
CA ALA A 93 -8.88 11.83 15.70
C ALA A 93 -8.68 10.50 14.94
N MET A 94 -7.44 10.05 14.75
CA MET A 94 -7.17 8.76 14.11
C MET A 94 -7.44 7.57 15.05
N ALA A 95 -7.16 7.73 16.35
CA ALA A 95 -7.48 6.72 17.35
C ALA A 95 -8.99 6.42 17.42
N GLU A 96 -9.86 7.43 17.21
CA GLU A 96 -11.32 7.23 17.08
C GLU A 96 -11.70 6.29 15.93
N LYS A 97 -10.86 6.17 14.88
CA LYS A 97 -11.04 5.25 13.74
C LYS A 97 -10.29 3.92 13.92
N GLY A 98 -9.71 3.69 15.10
CA GLY A 98 -8.88 2.54 15.42
C GLY A 98 -7.52 2.53 14.73
N ILE A 99 -6.97 3.70 14.38
CA ILE A 99 -5.68 3.84 13.70
C ILE A 99 -4.72 4.61 14.60
N ASP A 100 -3.63 3.97 15.01
CA ASP A 100 -2.58 4.62 15.79
C ASP A 100 -1.53 5.27 14.87
N ILE A 101 -1.34 6.58 15.03
CA ILE A 101 -0.29 7.36 14.35
C ILE A 101 0.67 8.02 15.35
N ASN A 102 0.65 7.64 16.62
CA ASN A 102 1.49 8.23 17.66
C ASN A 102 2.98 7.97 17.43
N ARG A 103 3.31 6.83 16.80
CA ARG A 103 4.68 6.46 16.43
C ARG A 103 5.11 6.97 15.06
N ALA A 104 4.25 7.73 14.37
CA ALA A 104 4.61 8.26 13.07
C ALA A 104 5.60 9.42 13.22
N GLU A 105 6.54 9.50 12.29
CA GLU A 105 7.60 10.51 12.33
C GLU A 105 7.33 11.64 11.34
N SER A 106 7.58 12.87 11.77
CA SER A 106 7.54 14.05 10.91
C SER A 106 8.84 14.15 10.10
N LYS A 107 8.82 13.67 8.86
CA LYS A 107 9.97 13.55 7.95
C LYS A 107 10.12 14.75 7.02
N SER A 108 11.36 15.10 6.68
CA SER A 108 11.69 16.07 5.63
C SER A 108 11.47 15.48 4.23
N THR A 109 11.17 16.32 3.25
CA THR A 109 11.13 15.91 1.82
C THR A 109 12.52 15.57 1.26
N GLY A 110 13.59 16.13 1.84
CA GLY A 110 14.96 16.02 1.31
C GLY A 110 15.40 14.59 0.92
N PRO A 111 15.31 13.59 1.83
CA PRO A 111 15.71 12.21 1.55
C PRO A 111 14.92 11.51 0.43
N PHE A 112 13.74 12.04 0.08
CA PHE A 112 12.86 11.46 -0.93
C PHE A 112 13.06 12.08 -2.32
N ILE A 113 13.79 13.19 -2.41
CA ILE A 113 14.10 13.83 -3.69
C ILE A 113 14.97 12.88 -4.52
N GLY A 114 14.63 12.71 -5.80
CA GLY A 114 15.33 11.81 -6.72
C GLY A 114 14.91 10.34 -6.62
N GLN A 115 14.11 9.95 -5.63
CA GLN A 115 13.50 8.62 -5.62
C GLN A 115 12.39 8.51 -6.66
N LYS A 116 12.10 7.28 -7.12
CA LYS A 116 10.99 7.02 -8.05
C LYS A 116 9.69 6.81 -7.29
N PHE A 117 8.67 7.59 -7.62
CA PHE A 117 7.32 7.42 -7.11
C PHE A 117 6.34 7.30 -8.27
N ASP A 118 5.37 6.40 -8.16
CA ASP A 118 4.30 6.31 -9.16
C ASP A 118 3.29 7.44 -8.97
N LEU A 119 3.14 7.92 -7.73
CA LEU A 119 2.18 8.95 -7.37
C LEU A 119 2.75 9.94 -6.35
N VAL A 120 2.57 11.23 -6.63
CA VAL A 120 2.80 12.33 -5.69
C VAL A 120 1.47 12.98 -5.37
N VAL A 121 1.12 13.08 -4.10
CA VAL A 121 -0.10 13.74 -3.62
C VAL A 121 0.26 14.93 -2.75
N THR A 122 -0.12 16.14 -3.16
CA THR A 122 0.03 17.34 -2.32
C THR A 122 -1.29 17.61 -1.60
N VAL A 123 -1.25 17.71 -0.27
CA VAL A 123 -2.44 17.91 0.57
C VAL A 123 -2.57 19.33 1.13
N CYS A 124 -1.69 20.24 0.70
CA CYS A 124 -1.80 21.66 0.99
C CYS A 124 -1.20 22.50 -0.13
N ASP A 125 -1.78 23.67 -0.36
CA ASP A 125 -1.41 24.60 -1.44
C ASP A 125 0.05 25.07 -1.30
N ASP A 126 0.50 25.28 -0.05
CA ASP A 126 1.90 25.62 0.24
C ASP A 126 2.88 24.52 -0.21
N ALA A 127 2.46 23.25 -0.14
CA ALA A 127 3.29 22.15 -0.60
C ALA A 127 3.23 22.03 -2.13
N GLU A 128 2.11 22.35 -2.77
CA GLU A 128 2.04 22.42 -4.22
C GLU A 128 2.98 23.50 -4.78
N LYS A 129 2.96 24.70 -4.18
CA LYS A 129 3.74 25.86 -4.66
C LYS A 129 5.23 25.79 -4.35
N ASN A 130 5.59 25.21 -3.20
CA ASN A 130 6.97 25.23 -2.70
C ASN A 130 7.63 23.84 -2.68
N CYS A 131 6.98 22.79 -3.18
CA CYS A 131 7.64 21.48 -3.21
C CYS A 131 8.79 21.47 -4.21
N PRO A 132 9.94 20.88 -3.83
CA PRO A 132 10.95 20.53 -4.80
C PRO A 132 10.34 19.61 -5.87
N THR A 133 10.70 19.82 -7.13
CA THR A 133 10.14 19.10 -8.26
C THR A 133 10.44 17.60 -8.15
N PHE A 134 9.42 16.79 -7.87
CA PHE A 134 9.50 15.34 -8.00
C PHE A 134 9.40 14.95 -9.48
N ALA A 135 10.38 15.37 -10.28
CA ALA A 135 10.39 15.18 -11.74
C ALA A 135 10.37 13.70 -12.17
N SER A 136 10.73 12.80 -11.27
CA SER A 136 10.70 11.34 -11.45
C SER A 136 9.32 10.72 -11.24
N ALA A 137 8.31 11.48 -10.81
CA ALA A 137 7.01 10.92 -10.50
C ALA A 137 6.12 10.77 -11.73
N ALA A 138 5.48 9.61 -11.86
CA ALA A 138 4.62 9.33 -13.01
C ALA A 138 3.32 10.14 -12.99
N LYS A 139 2.82 10.49 -11.81
CA LYS A 139 1.57 11.26 -11.65
C LYS A 139 1.63 12.19 -10.44
N HIS A 140 1.06 13.39 -10.60
CA HIS A 140 0.87 14.36 -9.54
C HIS A 140 -0.62 14.62 -9.32
N LEU A 141 -1.05 14.65 -8.06
CA LEU A 141 -2.39 15.02 -7.64
C LEU A 141 -2.31 16.09 -6.56
N HIS A 142 -3.21 17.06 -6.63
CA HIS A 142 -3.38 18.08 -5.60
C HIS A 142 -4.76 17.96 -4.98
N TRP A 143 -4.81 17.71 -3.67
CA TRP A 143 -6.03 17.61 -2.88
C TRP A 143 -5.96 18.61 -1.72
N PRO A 144 -6.44 19.85 -1.92
CA PRO A 144 -6.39 20.85 -0.88
C PRO A 144 -7.37 20.48 0.25
N PHE A 145 -6.86 20.49 1.49
CA PHE A 145 -7.67 20.36 2.70
C PHE A 145 -7.36 21.50 3.65
N ASP A 146 -8.36 21.92 4.42
CA ASP A 146 -8.21 22.88 5.51
C ASP A 146 -7.14 22.42 6.49
N ASP A 147 -6.45 23.36 7.13
CA ASP A 147 -5.36 23.06 8.06
C ASP A 147 -5.87 23.03 9.51
N PRO A 148 -6.05 21.85 10.15
CA PRO A 148 -6.60 21.79 11.51
C PRO A 148 -5.77 22.55 12.56
N PRO A 149 -4.43 22.61 12.48
CA PRO A 149 -3.61 23.47 13.32
C PRO A 149 -3.92 24.98 13.25
N LYS A 150 -4.53 25.47 12.15
CA LYS A 150 -4.95 26.88 12.01
C LYS A 150 -6.36 27.14 12.56
N ALA A 151 -7.11 26.10 12.93
CA ALA A 151 -8.42 26.25 13.52
C ALA A 151 -8.32 26.98 14.87
N THR A 152 -9.17 27.98 15.06
CA THR A 152 -9.28 28.77 16.30
C THR A 152 -10.49 28.31 17.13
N GLY A 153 -10.52 28.70 18.39
CA GLY A 153 -11.61 28.37 19.32
C GLY A 153 -11.21 27.34 20.37
N THR A 154 -12.22 26.72 20.98
CA THR A 154 -12.08 25.71 22.04
C THR A 154 -11.42 24.42 21.54
N ASP A 155 -10.93 23.59 22.46
CA ASP A 155 -10.35 22.28 22.11
C ASP A 155 -11.32 21.41 21.31
N GLU A 156 -12.60 21.42 21.68
CA GLU A 156 -13.64 20.67 20.97
C GLU A 156 -13.87 21.21 19.55
N GLN A 157 -13.92 22.53 19.35
CA GLN A 157 -14.04 23.11 18.00
C GLN A 157 -12.86 22.72 17.11
N ARG A 158 -11.64 22.74 17.65
CA ARG A 158 -10.43 22.32 16.93
C ARG A 158 -10.45 20.82 16.62
N MET A 159 -10.95 20.00 17.54
CA MET A 159 -11.17 18.56 17.33
C MET A 159 -12.22 18.30 16.24
N GLN A 160 -13.33 19.05 16.20
CA GLN A 160 -14.35 18.93 15.17
C GLN A 160 -13.78 19.23 13.78
N VAL A 161 -12.97 20.28 13.64
CA VAL A 161 -12.25 20.55 12.38
C VAL A 161 -11.32 19.39 12.02
N CYS A 162 -10.57 18.85 12.99
CA CYS A 162 -9.68 17.73 12.73
C CYS A 162 -10.44 16.46 12.28
N ARG A 163 -11.60 16.17 12.89
CA ARG A 163 -12.47 15.04 12.52
C ARG A 163 -13.03 15.22 11.11
N ARG A 164 -13.52 16.42 10.79
CA ARG A 164 -14.01 16.75 9.44
C ARG A 164 -12.92 16.52 8.39
N VAL A 165 -11.74 17.11 8.58
CA VAL A 165 -10.61 16.96 7.63
C VAL A 165 -10.15 15.50 7.55
N ARG A 166 -10.11 14.77 8.67
CA ARG A 166 -9.82 13.33 8.69
C ARG A 166 -10.78 12.57 7.77
N ASP A 167 -12.08 12.82 7.90
CA ASP A 167 -13.11 12.11 7.16
C ASP A 167 -13.11 12.49 5.67
N GLU A 168 -12.84 13.77 5.34
CA GLU A 168 -12.63 14.23 3.96
C GLU A 168 -11.43 13.54 3.30
N ILE A 169 -10.31 13.41 4.02
CA ILE A 169 -9.12 12.69 3.54
C ILE A 169 -9.43 11.21 3.31
N GLU A 170 -10.10 10.55 4.25
CA GLU A 170 -10.48 9.14 4.13
C GLU A 170 -11.36 8.92 2.89
N ALA A 171 -12.40 9.75 2.72
CA ALA A 171 -13.31 9.66 1.59
C ALA A 171 -12.58 9.86 0.25
N LYS A 172 -11.65 10.82 0.18
CA LYS A 172 -10.88 11.08 -1.04
C LYS A 172 -9.98 9.91 -1.42
N ILE A 173 -9.30 9.31 -0.43
CA ILE A 173 -8.44 8.14 -0.64
C ILE A 173 -9.27 6.94 -1.08
N LYS A 174 -10.40 6.65 -0.43
CA LYS A 174 -11.29 5.56 -0.84
C LYS A 174 -11.79 5.73 -2.26
N SER A 175 -12.26 6.93 -2.60
CA SER A 175 -12.71 7.25 -3.96
C SER A 175 -11.60 7.04 -5.00
N TYR A 176 -10.37 7.43 -4.70
CA TYR A 176 -9.24 7.21 -5.60
C TYR A 176 -8.88 5.72 -5.76
N LEU A 177 -8.98 4.94 -4.69
CA LEU A 177 -8.69 3.50 -4.68
C LEU A 177 -9.87 2.64 -5.16
N GLY A 178 -11.04 3.23 -5.43
CA GLY A 178 -12.26 2.50 -5.82
C GLY A 178 -12.83 1.62 -4.70
N LYS A 179 -12.79 2.11 -3.45
CA LYS A 179 -13.27 1.40 -2.25
C LYS A 179 -14.51 2.05 -1.66
#